data_AF-A0A848Y5F0-F1
#
_entry.id   AF-A0A848Y5F0-F1
#
_cell.length_a   1.000
_cell.length_b   1.000
_cell.length_c   1.000
_cell.angle_alpha   90.00
_cell.angle_beta   90.00
_cell.angle_gamma   90.00
#
_symmetry.space_group_name_H-M   'P 1'
#
loop_
_entity.id
_entity.type
_entity.pdbx_description
1 polymer ?
#
loop_
_entity_poly.entity_id
_entity_poly.type
_entity_poly.pdbx_seq_one_letter_code
_entity_poly.pdbx_strand_id
1 'polypeptide(L)' 'MTADLQPYQMFIAGDWCHAEGGESFASTNPATEEDWAEIPAASEVDVNRAVEAVRSAFEEGPWPRTSPTERGKKTARPG' A
#
# COMPACT_ATOMS: atom_id res chain seq x y z
N MET A 1 7.00 -8.30 28.12
CA MET A 1 6.24 -9.14 27.18
C MET A 1 6.04 -8.30 25.94
N THR A 2 6.91 -8.45 24.94
CA THR A 2 6.69 -7.83 23.63
C THR A 2 5.51 -8.58 23.01
N ALA A 3 4.41 -7.88 22.72
CA ALA A 3 3.34 -8.46 21.92
C ALA A 3 3.94 -8.96 20.59
N ASP A 4 3.52 -10.13 20.11
CA ASP A 4 3.82 -10.61 18.75
C ASP A 4 3.06 -9.72 17.74
N LEU A 5 3.58 -8.52 17.50
CA LEU A 5 3.00 -7.57 16.56
C LEU A 5 3.06 -8.14 15.15
N GLN A 6 1.93 -8.13 14.45
CA GLN A 6 1.87 -8.61 13.08
C GLN A 6 2.54 -7.57 12.14
N PRO A 7 3.61 -7.94 11.42
CA PRO A 7 4.26 -7.00 10.50
C PRO A 7 3.46 -6.89 9.20
N TYR A 8 3.25 -5.67 8.74
CA TYR A 8 2.64 -5.37 7.45
C TYR A 8 3.65 -4.80 6.46
N GLN A 9 3.27 -4.78 5.18
CA GLN A 9 4.06 -4.24 4.09
C GLN A 9 3.26 -3.16 3.35
N MET A 10 3.97 -2.24 2.70
CA MET A 10 3.38 -1.29 1.76
C MET A 10 3.17 -1.97 0.41
N PHE A 11 2.19 -1.50 -0.37
CA PHE A 11 1.98 -1.96 -1.73
C PHE A 11 2.28 -0.84 -2.72
N ILE A 12 3.44 -0.91 -3.39
CA ILE A 12 3.94 0.13 -4.29
C ILE A 12 4.28 -0.52 -5.63
N ALA A 13 3.83 0.10 -6.72
CA ALA A 13 4.12 -0.36 -8.09
C ALA A 13 3.67 -1.79 -8.43
N GLY A 14 2.73 -2.36 -7.67
CA GLY A 14 2.26 -3.74 -7.89
C GLY A 14 2.92 -4.78 -6.98
N ASP A 15 3.84 -4.37 -6.10
CA ASP A 15 4.60 -5.25 -5.22
C ASP A 15 4.46 -4.88 -3.74
N TRP A 16 4.53 -5.90 -2.88
CA TRP A 16 4.66 -5.71 -1.44
C TRP A 16 6.11 -5.39 -1.06
N CYS A 17 6.31 -4.34 -0.28
CA CYS A 17 7.64 -3.87 0.11
C CYS A 17 7.67 -3.28 1.53
N HIS A 18 8.86 -3.26 2.12
CA HIS A 18 9.15 -2.53 3.36
C HIS A 18 9.48 -1.07 3.08
N ALA A 19 9.47 -0.22 4.11
CA ALA A 19 9.95 1.14 4.00
C ALA A 19 11.43 1.18 3.62
N GLU A 20 11.82 2.22 2.89
CA GLU A 20 13.22 2.61 2.75
C GLU A 20 13.80 2.85 4.16
N GLY A 21 15.03 2.38 4.41
CA GLY A 21 15.61 2.37 5.76
C GLY A 21 15.02 1.35 6.74
N GLY A 22 13.90 0.68 6.41
CA GLY A 22 13.29 -0.37 7.23
C GLY A 22 12.53 0.13 8.46
N GLU A 23 12.22 1.42 8.53
CA GLU A 23 11.51 2.02 9.67
C GLU A 23 10.04 1.55 9.74
N SER A 24 9.53 1.40 10.96
CA SER A 24 8.17 0.93 11.26
C SER A 24 7.65 1.59 12.54
N PHE A 25 6.32 1.55 12.73
CA PHE A 25 5.66 2.02 13.94
C PHE A 25 4.50 1.10 14.34
N ALA A 26 4.19 1.07 15.64
CA ALA A 26 3.07 0.30 16.16
C ALA A 26 1.73 0.98 15.85
N SER A 27 0.74 0.18 15.45
CA SER A 27 -0.66 0.60 15.36
C SER A 27 -1.39 0.16 16.63
N THR A 28 -1.93 1.14 17.34
CA THR A 28 -2.67 0.92 18.60
C THR A 28 -4.17 0.74 18.31
N ASN A 29 -4.78 -0.25 18.95
CA ASN A 29 -6.22 -0.45 18.92
C ASN A 29 -6.91 0.58 19.84
N PRO A 30 -7.76 1.48 19.32
CA PRO A 30 -8.38 2.53 20.13
C PRO A 30 -9.40 2.03 21.17
N ALA A 31 -9.86 0.78 21.05
CA ALA A 31 -10.81 0.18 22.00
C ALA A 31 -10.12 -0.46 23.21
N THR A 32 -8.87 -0.91 23.07
CA THR A 32 -8.12 -1.62 24.11
C THR A 32 -6.85 -0.90 24.56
N GLU A 33 -6.43 0.14 23.82
CA GLU A 33 -5.16 0.84 24.02
C GLU A 33 -3.92 -0.06 23.87
N GLU A 34 -4.08 -1.22 23.24
CA GLU A 34 -3.01 -2.18 23.00
C GLU A 34 -2.53 -2.15 21.54
N ASP A 35 -1.22 -2.28 21.33
CA ASP A 35 -0.64 -2.40 20.00
C ASP A 35 -0.96 -3.77 19.39
N TRP A 36 -1.38 -3.77 18.12
CA TRP A 36 -1.83 -5.00 17.43
C TRP A 36 -1.08 -5.28 16.12
N ALA A 37 -0.43 -4.27 15.53
CA ALA A 37 0.28 -4.39 14.26
C ALA A 37 1.51 -3.48 14.20
N GLU A 38 2.47 -3.86 13.36
CA GLU A 38 3.63 -3.07 13.01
C GLU A 38 3.53 -2.65 11.54
N ILE A 39 3.47 -1.33 11.32
CA ILE A 39 3.22 -0.71 10.02
C ILE A 39 4.51 -0.02 9.54
N PRO A 40 4.93 -0.23 8.29
CA PRO A 40 6.11 0.46 7.73
C PRO A 40 5.91 1.98 7.71
N ALA A 41 6.94 2.71 8.13
CA ALA A 41 6.97 4.17 8.13
C ALA A 41 7.49 4.67 6.77
N ALA A 42 6.58 5.00 5.85
CA ALA A 42 6.95 5.44 4.51
C ALA A 42 7.80 6.72 4.55
N SER A 43 8.95 6.68 3.87
CA SER A 43 9.84 7.83 3.69
C SER A 43 9.44 8.66 2.45
N GLU A 44 10.09 9.80 2.26
CA GLU A 44 9.97 10.59 1.02
C GLU A 44 10.38 9.77 -0.23
N VAL A 45 11.36 8.86 -0.09
CA VAL A 45 11.83 8.00 -1.17
C VAL A 45 10.73 7.03 -1.61
N ASP A 46 10.03 6.42 -0.65
CA ASP A 46 8.92 5.51 -0.91
C ASP A 46 7.77 6.24 -1.62
N VAL A 47 7.46 7.46 -1.19
CA VAL A 47 6.44 8.31 -1.82
C VAL A 47 6.83 8.65 -3.26
N ASN A 48 8.08 9.08 -3.49
CA ASN A 48 8.56 9.41 -4.83
C ASN A 48 8.49 8.19 -5.77
N ARG A 49 8.92 7.01 -5.31
CA ARG A 49 8.80 5.75 -6.06
C ARG A 49 7.34 5.43 -6.42
N ALA A 50 6.41 5.63 -5.48
CA ALA A 50 4.99 5.41 -5.74
C ALA A 50 4.45 6.38 -6.80
N VAL A 51 4.81 7.66 -6.72
CA VAL A 51 4.37 8.68 -7.69
C VAL A 51 4.94 8.41 -9.08
N GLU A 52 6.21 8.05 -9.19
CA GLU A 52 6.84 7.66 -10.46
C GLU A 52 6.14 6.46 -11.08
N ALA A 53 5.87 5.41 -10.31
CA ALA A 53 5.16 4.23 -10.78
C ALA A 53 3.73 4.55 -11.27
N VAL A 54 3.00 5.40 -10.54
CA VAL A 54 1.67 5.88 -10.96
C VAL A 54 1.77 6.64 -12.28
N ARG A 55 2.77 7.51 -12.42
CA ARG A 55 2.98 8.27 -13.66
C ARG A 55 3.25 7.35 -14.84
N SER A 56 4.18 6.40 -14.73
CA SER A 56 4.45 5.42 -15.78
C SER A 56 3.21 4.57 -16.13
N ALA A 57 2.46 4.11 -15.12
CA ALA A 57 1.21 3.39 -15.35
C ALA A 57 0.13 4.24 -16.03
N PHE A 58 0.15 5.56 -15.84
CA PHE A 58 -0.78 6.48 -16.48
C PHE A 58 -0.35 6.91 -17.90
N GLU A 59 0.94 7.02 -18.18
CA GLU A 59 1.44 7.42 -19.51
C GLU A 59 1.49 6.20 -20.45
N GLU A 60 2.05 5.09 -19.97
CA GLU A 60 2.38 3.91 -20.77
C GLU A 60 1.42 2.74 -20.49
N GLY A 61 0.80 2.71 -19.31
CA GLY A 61 -0.01 1.58 -18.90
C GLY A 61 -1.36 1.45 -19.62
N PRO A 62 -2.03 0.30 -19.45
CA PRO A 62 -3.31 0.00 -20.10
C PRO A 62 -4.49 0.70 -19.43
N TRP A 63 -4.39 1.03 -18.14
CA TRP A 63 -5.48 1.65 -17.36
C TRP A 63 -6.09 2.93 -17.97
N PRO A 64 -5.31 3.96 -18.37
CA PRO A 64 -5.83 5.15 -19.03
C PRO A 64 -6.58 4.85 -20.34
N ARG A 65 -6.18 3.78 -21.05
CA ARG A 65 -6.74 3.36 -22.34
C ARG A 65 -7.88 2.35 -22.21
N THR A 66 -8.11 1.82 -21.01
CA THR A 66 -9.16 0.84 -20.72
C THR A 66 -10.53 1.52 -20.87
N SER A 67 -11.50 0.88 -21.54
CA SER A 67 -12.84 1.46 -21.70
C SER A 67 -13.58 1.54 -20.36
N PRO A 68 -14.60 2.42 -20.21
CA PRO A 68 -15.41 2.48 -19.00
C PRO A 68 -16.04 1.14 -18.61
N THR A 69 -16.52 0.35 -19.59
CA THR A 69 -17.10 -0.98 -19.36
C THR A 69 -16.08 -1.96 -18.80
N GLU A 70 -14.87 -2.00 -19.38
CA GLU A 70 -13.80 -2.89 -18.91
C GLU A 70 -13.28 -2.48 -17.52
N ARG A 71 -13.20 -1.18 -17.22
CA ARG A 71 -12.90 -0.70 -15.85
C ARG A 71 -14.02 -1.08 -14.88
N GLY A 72 -15.28 -0.96 -15.30
CA GLY A 72 -16.45 -1.33 -14.49
C GLY A 72 -16.44 -2.80 -14.07
N LYS A 73 -15.99 -3.71 -14.95
CA LYS A 73 -15.78 -5.12 -14.60
C LYS A 73 -14.72 -5.33 -13.51
N LYS A 74 -13.68 -4.49 -13.47
CA LYS A 74 -12.59 -4.57 -12.47
C LYS A 74 -13.00 -4.02 -11.10
N THR A 75 -13.94 -3.08 -11.05
CA THR A 75 -14.47 -2.52 -9.79
C THR A 75 -15.75 -3.21 -9.32
N ALA A 76 -16.42 -3.97 -10.19
CA ALA A 76 -17.58 -4.76 -9.81
C ALA A 76 -17.16 -5.82 -8.80
N ARG A 77 -17.72 -5.75 -7.60
CA ARG A 77 -17.59 -6.82 -6.61
C ARG A 77 -18.26 -8.07 -7.20
N PRO A 78 -17.57 -9.22 -7.30
CA PRO A 78 -18.25 -10.47 -7.60
C PRO A 78 -19.23 -10.75 -6.45
N GLY A 79 -20.49 -11.02 -6.81
CA GLY A 79 -21.56 -11.38 -5.88
C GLY A 79 -21.28 -12.68 -5.14
#